data_AF-A0A968YCX5-F1
#
_entry.id   AF-A0A968YCX5-F1
#
_cell.length_a   1.000
_cell.length_b   1.000
_cell.length_c   1.000
_cell.angle_alpha   90.00
_cell.angle_beta   90.00
_cell.angle_gamma   90.00
#
_symmetry.space_group_name_H-M   'P 1'
#
loop_
_entity.id
_entity.type
_entity.pdbx_description
1 polymer ?
#
loop_
_entity_poly.entity_id
_entity_poly.type
_entity_poly.pdbx_seq_one_letter_code
_entity_poly.pdbx_strand_id
1 'polypeptide(L)'
;MTRTNKICQGFARDTNQFEGSINSEVLIGCIDKFAETINQPTVITMDNASIHTTQRFEAKIEAWKTKQLELFFLPSYSPPLNLIEILWRFIKYEWIEVEAYSSWESLVKYVEKVLRGFGTEYIINFA
;
A
#
# COMPACT_ATOMS: atom_id res chain seq x y z
N MET A 1 -22.04 -5.88 -20.67
CA MET A 1 -21.09 -6.56 -19.78
C MET A 1 -20.49 -5.53 -18.83
N THR A 2 -21.12 -5.38 -17.67
CA THR A 2 -20.71 -4.41 -16.65
C THR A 2 -19.48 -4.94 -15.95
N ARG A 3 -18.31 -4.33 -16.19
CA ARG A 3 -17.11 -4.58 -15.39
C ARG A 3 -17.33 -3.94 -14.01
N THR A 4 -17.85 -4.72 -13.08
CA THR A 4 -17.85 -4.35 -11.67
C THR A 4 -16.40 -4.37 -11.20
N ASN A 5 -15.75 -3.21 -11.17
CA ASN A 5 -14.51 -3.05 -10.44
C ASN A 5 -14.81 -3.39 -8.99
N LYS A 6 -14.33 -4.56 -8.51
CA LYS A 6 -14.35 -4.91 -7.09
C LYS A 6 -13.45 -3.91 -6.37
N ILE A 7 -14.05 -2.85 -5.85
CA ILE A 7 -13.38 -1.88 -4.99
C ILE A 7 -13.08 -2.59 -3.66
N CYS A 8 -11.79 -2.89 -3.42
CA CYS A 8 -11.14 -3.31 -2.18
C CYS A 8 -12.10 -3.53 -1.00
N GLN A 9 -12.70 -4.72 -0.87
CA GLN A 9 -13.48 -5.06 0.31
C GLN A 9 -12.53 -5.65 1.37
N GLY A 10 -12.47 -5.00 2.54
CA GLY A 10 -11.88 -5.57 3.75
C GLY A 10 -10.75 -4.72 4.31
N PHE A 11 -11.05 -3.85 5.29
CA PHE A 11 -10.02 -3.22 6.11
C PHE A 11 -10.18 -3.68 7.56
N ALA A 12 -9.85 -4.95 7.76
CA ALA A 12 -9.45 -5.55 9.04
C ALA A 12 -9.01 -6.99 8.73
N ARG A 13 -7.71 -7.27 8.83
CA ARG A 13 -7.11 -8.62 8.73
C ARG A 13 -7.17 -9.35 7.38
N ASP A 14 -7.63 -8.77 6.29
CA ASP A 14 -7.53 -9.36 4.95
C ASP A 14 -6.67 -8.46 4.05
N THR A 15 -5.63 -9.01 3.41
CA THR A 15 -4.84 -8.23 2.45
C THR A 15 -5.74 -7.79 1.29
N ASN A 16 -5.88 -6.49 1.07
CA ASN A 16 -6.60 -5.94 -0.08
C ASN A 16 -5.80 -6.20 -1.36
N GLN A 17 -5.97 -7.38 -1.93
CA GLN A 17 -5.39 -7.72 -3.23
C GLN A 17 -6.24 -7.06 -4.33
N PHE A 18 -5.55 -6.39 -5.26
CA PHE A 18 -6.18 -5.78 -6.42
C PHE A 18 -5.53 -6.33 -7.69
N GLU A 19 -6.34 -6.85 -8.60
CA GLU A 19 -5.90 -7.27 -9.92
C GLU A 19 -6.22 -6.19 -10.95
N GLY A 20 -5.18 -5.65 -11.57
CA GLY A 20 -5.27 -4.63 -12.62
C GLY A 20 -4.31 -3.46 -12.40
N SER A 21 -4.44 -2.44 -13.24
CA SER A 21 -3.67 -1.21 -13.10
C SER A 21 -4.18 -0.36 -11.94
N ILE A 22 -3.30 -0.02 -11.00
CA ILE A 22 -3.60 0.98 -9.98
C ILE A 22 -3.62 2.36 -10.66
N ASN A 23 -4.75 3.04 -10.54
CA ASN A 23 -4.93 4.42 -10.98
C ASN A 23 -5.38 5.29 -9.79
N SER A 24 -5.50 6.60 -10.02
CA SER A 24 -5.89 7.53 -8.94
C SER A 24 -7.24 7.20 -8.31
N GLU A 25 -8.23 6.70 -9.06
CA GLU A 25 -9.55 6.34 -8.51
C GLU A 25 -9.46 5.16 -7.55
N VAL A 26 -8.69 4.13 -7.94
CA VAL A 26 -8.46 2.96 -7.08
C VAL A 26 -7.75 3.40 -5.79
N LEU A 27 -6.72 4.23 -5.92
CA LEU A 27 -5.98 4.74 -4.78
C LEU A 27 -6.85 5.61 -3.85
N ILE A 28 -7.64 6.53 -4.41
CA ILE A 28 -8.60 7.35 -3.63
C ILE A 28 -9.55 6.44 -2.86
N GLY A 29 -10.10 5.41 -3.51
CA GLY A 29 -10.98 4.44 -2.87
C GLY A 29 -10.30 3.67 -1.72
N CYS A 30 -9.02 3.32 -1.86
CA CYS A 30 -8.25 2.70 -0.79
C CYS A 30 -8.06 3.65 0.40
N ILE A 31 -7.64 4.90 0.14
CA ILE A 31 -7.41 5.90 1.19
C ILE A 31 -8.73 6.28 1.88
N ASP A 32 -9.83 6.39 1.13
CA ASP A 32 -11.16 6.66 1.70
C ASP A 32 -11.58 5.58 2.70
N LYS A 33 -11.41 4.31 2.35
CA LYS A 33 -11.70 3.19 3.25
C LYS A 33 -10.76 3.15 4.44
N PHE A 34 -9.47 3.44 4.24
CA PHE A 34 -8.52 3.51 5.33
C PHE A 34 -8.87 4.64 6.32
N ALA A 35 -9.26 5.81 5.81
CA ALA A 35 -9.66 6.96 6.61
C ALA A 35 -10.91 6.70 7.47
N GLU A 36 -11.71 5.66 7.16
CA GLU A 36 -12.84 5.22 8.01
C GLU A 36 -12.39 4.36 9.20
N THR A 37 -11.16 3.86 9.18
CA THR A 37 -10.65 2.90 10.17
C THR A 37 -9.75 3.54 11.22
N ILE A 38 -9.26 4.75 10.96
CA ILE A 38 -8.37 5.48 11.86
C ILE A 38 -9.14 6.09 13.03
N ASN A 39 -8.50 6.13 14.20
CA ASN A 39 -9.05 6.67 15.45
C ASN A 39 -8.13 7.72 16.11
N GLN A 40 -7.05 8.10 15.43
CA GLN A 40 -6.04 9.04 15.91
C GLN A 40 -5.41 9.77 14.71
N PRO A 41 -4.77 10.94 14.94
CA PRO A 41 -4.02 11.63 13.89
C PRO A 41 -3.05 10.67 13.19
N THR A 42 -3.19 10.59 11.87
CA THR A 42 -2.47 9.62 11.03
C THR A 42 -1.86 10.34 9.84
N VAL A 43 -0.62 10.00 9.51
CA VAL A 43 0.08 10.51 8.33
C VAL A 43 0.40 9.35 7.40
N ILE A 44 0.02 9.46 6.13
CA ILE A 44 0.46 8.54 5.08
C ILE A 44 1.66 9.17 4.38
N THR A 45 2.78 8.45 4.34
CA THR A 45 3.93 8.83 3.54
C THR A 45 3.76 8.32 2.11
N MET A 46 3.89 9.23 1.14
CA MET A 46 3.67 8.98 -0.28
C MET A 46 4.96 9.30 -1.06
N ASP A 47 5.25 8.52 -2.10
CA ASP A 47 6.22 8.94 -3.12
C ASP A 47 5.56 9.90 -4.13
N ASN A 48 6.32 10.35 -5.13
CA ASN A 48 5.84 11.26 -6.18
C ASN A 48 5.33 10.54 -7.44
N ALA A 49 4.66 9.39 -7.28
CA ALA A 49 4.04 8.70 -8.42
C ALA A 49 2.97 9.59 -9.10
N SER A 50 2.88 9.53 -10.43
CA SER A 50 1.96 10.39 -11.22
C SER A 50 0.48 10.17 -10.88
N ILE A 51 0.12 9.02 -10.32
CA ILE A 51 -1.23 8.73 -9.85
C ILE A 51 -1.60 9.52 -8.58
N HIS A 52 -0.64 10.13 -7.90
CA HIS A 52 -0.84 10.98 -6.71
C HIS A 52 -1.09 12.45 -7.06
N THR A 53 -0.93 12.84 -8.33
CA THR A 53 -0.95 14.25 -8.76
C THR A 53 -2.13 14.57 -9.68
N THR A 54 -3.19 13.77 -9.66
CA THR A 54 -4.39 14.08 -10.44
C THR A 54 -5.26 15.08 -9.70
N GLN A 55 -5.97 15.94 -10.43
CA GLN A 55 -6.88 16.93 -9.84
C GLN A 55 -7.91 16.29 -8.90
N ARG A 56 -8.37 15.08 -9.21
CA ARG A 56 -9.31 14.34 -8.35
C ARG A 56 -8.67 13.87 -7.05
N PHE A 57 -7.40 13.46 -7.10
CA PHE A 57 -6.65 13.10 -5.90
C PHE A 57 -6.41 14.33 -5.02
N GLU A 58 -5.97 15.44 -5.60
CA GLU A 58 -5.76 16.71 -4.89
C GLU A 58 -7.04 17.21 -4.22
N ALA A 59 -8.19 17.10 -4.91
CA ALA A 59 -9.50 17.48 -4.36
C ALA A 59 -9.92 16.66 -3.12
N LYS A 60 -9.32 15.50 -2.87
CA LYS A 60 -9.61 14.65 -1.70
C LYS A 60 -8.77 14.97 -0.48
N ILE A 61 -7.64 15.66 -0.65
CA ILE A 61 -6.68 15.93 0.44
C ILE A 61 -7.34 16.67 1.61
N GLU A 62 -8.10 17.73 1.34
CA GLU A 62 -8.81 18.47 2.39
C GLU A 62 -9.88 17.62 3.08
N ALA A 63 -10.57 16.75 2.33
CA ALA A 63 -11.54 15.83 2.91
C ALA A 63 -10.88 14.81 3.85
N TRP A 64 -9.70 14.30 3.51
CA TRP A 64 -8.93 13.41 4.41
C TRP A 64 -8.41 14.14 5.64
N LYS A 65 -7.98 15.39 5.48
CA LYS A 65 -7.52 16.21 6.61
C LYS A 65 -8.60 16.42 7.66
N THR A 66 -9.86 16.61 7.26
CA THR A 66 -11.00 16.67 8.21
C THR A 66 -11.22 15.38 8.99
N LYS A 67 -10.73 14.24 8.48
CA LYS A 67 -10.72 12.93 9.16
C LYS A 67 -9.44 12.70 9.98
N GLN A 68 -8.61 13.72 10.19
CA GLN A 68 -7.29 13.60 10.85
C GLN A 68 -6.29 12.71 10.08
N LEU A 69 -6.47 12.61 8.76
CA LEU A 69 -5.56 11.92 7.86
C LEU A 69 -4.81 12.94 7.00
N GLU A 70 -3.49 13.02 7.18
CA GLU A 70 -2.62 13.89 6.38
C GLU A 70 -1.74 13.08 5.43
N LEU A 71 -1.33 13.70 4.34
CA LEU A 71 -0.37 13.12 3.39
C LEU A 71 0.96 13.84 3.50
N PHE A 72 2.04 13.07 3.60
CA PHE A 72 3.41 13.57 3.56
C PHE A 72 4.11 13.02 2.32
N PHE A 73 4.48 13.91 1.41
CA PHE A 73 5.18 13.54 0.17
C PHE A 73 6.69 13.56 0.38
N LEU A 74 7.36 12.46 0.03
CA LEU A 74 8.81 12.38 0.05
C LEU A 74 9.44 13.32 -1.00
N PRO A 75 10.66 13.85 -0.76
CA PRO A 75 11.39 14.56 -1.81
C PRO A 75 11.64 13.67 -3.03
N SER A 76 11.61 14.26 -4.22
CA SER A 76 11.87 13.54 -5.47
C SER A 76 13.20 12.79 -5.45
N TYR A 77 13.22 11.59 -6.03
CA TYR A 77 14.41 10.73 -6.12
C TYR A 77 15.08 10.41 -4.78
N SER A 78 14.27 10.21 -3.72
CA SER A 78 14.75 9.75 -2.42
C SER A 78 14.42 8.28 -2.10
N PRO A 79 14.77 7.27 -2.93
CA PRO A 79 14.58 5.86 -2.60
C PRO A 79 15.07 5.44 -1.20
N PRO A 80 16.21 5.95 -0.68
CA PRO A 80 16.65 5.61 0.68
C PRO A 80 15.67 6.05 1.78
N LEU A 81 14.84 7.07 1.54
CA LEU A 81 13.84 7.55 2.48
C LEU A 81 12.51 6.79 2.38
N ASN A 82 12.34 5.99 1.32
CA ASN A 82 11.13 5.22 1.12
C ASN A 82 11.27 3.82 1.76
N LEU A 83 10.87 3.69 3.03
CA LEU A 83 11.03 2.45 3.81
C LEU A 83 10.38 1.23 3.14
N ILE A 84 9.32 1.42 2.35
CA ILE A 84 8.67 0.32 1.63
C ILE A 84 9.59 -0.31 0.58
N GLU A 85 10.51 0.46 -0.02
CA GLU A 85 11.50 -0.07 -0.97
C GLU A 85 12.49 -1.01 -0.29
N ILE A 86 12.87 -0.69 0.95
CA ILE A 86 13.71 -1.57 1.76
C ILE A 86 12.94 -2.85 2.08
N LEU A 87 11.66 -2.75 2.48
CA LEU A 87 10.82 -3.94 2.70
C LEU A 87 10.75 -4.81 1.44
N TRP A 88 10.49 -4.21 0.27
CA TRP A 88 10.46 -4.95 -0.99
C TRP A 88 11.79 -5.60 -1.36
N ARG A 89 12.92 -4.95 -1.04
CA ARG A 89 14.24 -5.54 -1.23
C ARG A 89 14.42 -6.80 -0.38
N PHE A 90 14.06 -6.75 0.90
CA PHE A 90 14.12 -7.93 1.77
C PHE A 90 13.19 -9.05 1.30
N ILE A 91 11.94 -8.72 0.95
CA ILE A 91 11.00 -9.71 0.40
C ILE A 91 11.61 -10.40 -0.82
N LYS A 92 12.13 -9.64 -1.80
CA LYS A 92 12.58 -10.19 -3.09
C LYS A 92 13.94 -10.91 -3.04
N TYR A 93 14.85 -10.53 -2.16
CA TYR A 93 16.23 -10.99 -2.22
C TYR A 93 16.70 -11.76 -0.98
N GLU A 94 16.09 -11.50 0.18
CA GLU A 94 16.52 -12.10 1.44
C GLU A 94 15.55 -13.17 1.93
N TRP A 95 14.25 -12.95 1.75
CA TRP A 95 13.23 -13.80 2.38
C TRP A 95 12.53 -14.74 1.41
N ILE A 96 12.37 -14.42 0.14
CA ILE A 96 11.58 -15.26 -0.77
C ILE A 96 12.21 -16.64 -0.97
N GLU A 97 11.38 -17.66 -0.79
CA GLU A 97 11.74 -19.07 -1.00
C GLU A 97 11.51 -19.46 -2.46
N VAL A 98 12.28 -20.43 -2.99
CA VAL A 98 12.19 -20.84 -4.40
C VAL A 98 10.79 -21.38 -4.74
N GLU A 99 10.15 -22.05 -3.79
CA GLU A 99 8.83 -22.64 -3.89
C GLU A 99 7.74 -21.59 -4.12
N ALA A 100 7.95 -20.34 -3.68
CA ALA A 100 7.05 -19.23 -3.93
C ALA A 100 6.88 -18.94 -5.43
N TYR A 101 7.90 -19.25 -6.25
CA TYR A 101 7.87 -19.04 -7.70
C TYR A 101 7.17 -20.16 -8.48
N SER A 102 6.64 -21.18 -7.81
CA SER A 102 6.00 -22.32 -8.47
C SER A 102 4.71 -21.96 -9.22
N SER A 103 3.98 -20.94 -8.78
CA SER A 103 2.82 -20.38 -9.48
C SER A 103 2.52 -18.96 -9.03
N TRP A 104 1.65 -18.26 -9.76
CA TRP A 104 1.17 -16.92 -9.36
C TRP A 104 0.51 -16.95 -7.98
N GLU A 105 -0.34 -17.95 -7.72
CA GLU A 105 -1.04 -18.12 -6.45
C GLU A 105 -0.07 -18.39 -5.31
N SER A 106 0.99 -19.17 -5.56
CA SER A 106 2.04 -19.45 -4.57
C SER A 106 2.82 -18.19 -4.24
N LEU A 107 3.14 -17.36 -5.25
CA LEU A 107 3.83 -16.10 -5.05
C LEU A 107 2.98 -15.12 -4.24
N VAL A 108 1.70 -14.96 -4.60
CA VAL A 108 0.76 -14.08 -3.87
C VAL A 108 0.61 -14.54 -2.42
N LYS A 109 0.41 -15.84 -2.18
CA LYS A 109 0.33 -16.39 -0.82
C LYS A 109 1.60 -16.17 -0.02
N TYR A 110 2.77 -16.32 -0.65
CA TYR A 110 4.04 -16.08 0.01
C TYR A 110 4.20 -14.62 0.42
N VAL A 111 3.93 -13.68 -0.49
CA VAL A 111 3.99 -12.24 -0.20
C VAL A 111 2.99 -11.87 0.90
N GLU A 112 1.77 -12.39 0.85
CA GLU A 112 0.76 -12.18 1.90
C GLU A 112 1.23 -12.71 3.27
N LYS A 113 1.81 -13.93 3.32
CA LYS A 113 2.41 -14.48 4.55
C LYS A 113 3.45 -13.53 5.12
N VAL A 114 4.38 -13.05 4.30
CA VAL A 114 5.45 -12.15 4.74
C VAL A 114 4.88 -10.83 5.25
N LEU A 115 3.94 -10.21 4.52
CA LEU A 115 3.33 -8.94 4.93
C LEU A 115 2.54 -9.06 6.23
N ARG A 116 1.88 -10.21 6.48
CA ARG A 116 1.16 -10.49 7.74
C ARG A 116 2.09 -10.74 8.91
N GLY A 117 3.24 -11.38 8.66
CA GLY A 117 4.27 -11.65 9.67
C GLY A 117 5.26 -10.49 9.87
N PHE A 118 5.16 -9.42 9.08
CA PHE A 118 6.07 -8.28 9.20
C PHE A 118 5.93 -7.58 10.56
N GLY A 119 7.07 -7.29 11.19
CA GLY A 119 7.14 -6.76 12.56
C GLY A 119 7.09 -7.83 13.66
N THR A 120 6.93 -9.11 13.31
CA THR A 120 7.00 -10.23 14.26
C THR A 120 7.95 -11.33 13.78
N GLU A 121 7.57 -12.08 12.75
CA GLU A 121 8.39 -13.13 12.12
C GLU A 121 9.41 -12.56 11.15
N TYR A 122 9.04 -11.47 10.46
CA TYR A 122 9.87 -10.79 9.47
C TYR A 122 10.24 -9.40 9.99
N ILE A 123 11.48 -9.23 10.43
CA ILE A 123 11.96 -8.00 11.07
C ILE A 123 13.06 -7.36 10.23
N ILE A 124 12.93 -6.06 9.96
CA ILE A 124 13.97 -5.23 9.37
C ILE A 124 14.37 -4.20 10.42
N ASN A 125 15.67 -4.08 10.67
CA ASN A 125 16.20 -2.93 11.39
C ASN A 125 16.46 -1.80 10.39
N PHE A 126 15.74 -0.69 10.53
CA PHE A 126 15.87 0.50 9.67
C PHE A 126 16.82 1.57 10.26
N ALA A 127 17.40 1.32 11.44
CA ALA A 127 18.33 2.21 12.13
C ALA A 127 19.77 2.09 11.62
#